data_AF-A0A960G2M4-F1
#
_entry.id   AF-A0A960G2M4-F1
#
_cell.length_a   1.000
_cell.length_b   1.000
_cell.length_c   1.000
_cell.angle_alpha   90.00
_cell.angle_beta   90.00
_cell.angle_gamma   90.00
#
_symmetry.space_group_name_H-M   'P 1'
#
loop_
_entity.id
_entity.type
_entity.pdbx_description
1 polymer ?
#
loop_
_entity_poly.entity_id
_entity_poly.type
_entity_poly.pdbx_seq_one_letter_code
_entity_poly.pdbx_strand_id
1 'polypeptide(L)'
;DDLAEAAVRRQAHPGFLPDSDREADIDEAIARAAVGLALRRHAGRSRVVVSPEGRVVERTGKDLRQVHLLIGSGGALRNGRPGVAGRVFEASIGEVEGGWQLPRAPRVVVDRAYVLAAAGLLADLHPDVAHRLAATLAAPSPR
;
A
#
# COMPACT_ATOMS: atom_id res chain seq x y z
N ASP A 1 15.27 -15.04 -11.49
CA ASP A 1 15.11 -14.59 -10.09
C ASP A 1 13.92 -15.34 -9.53
N ASP A 2 14.11 -16.03 -8.41
CA ASP A 2 13.14 -16.95 -7.78
C ASP A 2 11.79 -16.25 -7.55
N LEU A 3 11.82 -14.96 -7.19
CA LEU A 3 10.62 -14.15 -6.97
C LEU A 3 9.82 -13.88 -8.26
N ALA A 4 10.51 -13.65 -9.39
CA ALA A 4 9.87 -13.37 -10.67
C ALA A 4 9.17 -14.62 -11.22
N GLU A 5 9.83 -15.78 -11.14
CA GLU A 5 9.23 -17.06 -11.53
C GLU A 5 8.01 -17.40 -10.66
N ALA A 6 8.13 -17.19 -9.36
CA ALA A 6 7.02 -17.41 -8.44
C ALA A 6 5.83 -16.46 -8.69
N ALA A 7 6.08 -15.21 -9.06
CA ALA A 7 5.06 -14.25 -9.46
C ALA A 7 4.33 -14.69 -10.76
N VAL A 8 5.09 -15.13 -11.77
CA VAL A 8 4.51 -15.68 -13.01
C VAL A 8 3.64 -16.90 -12.72
N ARG A 9 4.08 -17.80 -11.83
CA ARG A 9 3.30 -18.99 -11.44
C ARG A 9 1.95 -18.60 -10.84
N ARG A 10 1.92 -17.62 -9.93
CA ARG A 10 0.68 -17.12 -9.28
C ARG A 10 -0.23 -16.40 -10.26
N GLN A 11 0.33 -15.67 -11.21
CA GLN A 11 -0.43 -15.06 -12.28
C GLN A 11 -1.10 -16.12 -13.16
N ALA A 12 -0.37 -17.19 -13.52
CA ALA A 12 -0.88 -18.29 -14.33
C ALA A 12 -1.89 -19.18 -13.58
N HIS A 13 -1.81 -19.24 -12.24
CA HIS A 13 -2.64 -20.08 -11.39
C HIS A 13 -3.28 -19.25 -10.25
N PRO A 14 -4.34 -18.47 -10.53
CA PRO A 14 -4.91 -17.54 -9.54
C PRO A 14 -5.55 -18.21 -8.31
N GLY A 15 -5.81 -19.52 -8.37
CA GLY A 15 -6.27 -20.31 -7.22
C GLY A 15 -5.15 -20.87 -6.35
N PHE A 16 -3.87 -20.65 -6.71
CA PHE A 16 -2.73 -21.07 -5.90
C PHE A 16 -2.74 -20.32 -4.57
N LEU A 17 -2.62 -21.07 -3.47
CA LEU A 17 -2.43 -20.53 -2.13
C LEU A 17 -1.09 -21.01 -1.57
N PRO A 18 -0.39 -20.19 -0.78
CA PRO A 18 0.86 -20.61 -0.16
C PRO A 18 0.60 -21.78 0.79
N ASP A 19 1.33 -22.88 0.60
CA ASP A 19 1.21 -24.13 1.35
C ASP A 19 2.37 -24.37 2.34
N SER A 20 3.31 -23.43 2.39
CA SER A 20 4.49 -23.46 3.25
C SER A 20 4.90 -22.06 3.67
N ASP A 21 5.71 -21.95 4.72
CA ASP A 21 6.24 -20.66 5.17
C ASP A 21 7.08 -19.97 4.09
N ARG A 22 7.83 -20.74 3.30
CA ARG A 22 8.58 -20.22 2.15
C ARG A 22 7.66 -19.60 1.10
N GLU A 23 6.57 -20.27 0.75
CA GLU A 23 5.59 -19.73 -0.20
C GLU A 23 4.86 -18.51 0.36
N ALA A 24 4.60 -18.47 1.67
CA ALA A 24 4.05 -17.30 2.34
C ALA A 24 5.04 -16.11 2.33
N ASP A 25 6.33 -16.35 2.54
CA ASP A 25 7.38 -15.32 2.44
C ASP A 25 7.45 -14.75 1.01
N ILE A 26 7.30 -15.59 0.00
CA ILE A 26 7.24 -15.18 -1.41
C ILE A 26 6.00 -14.34 -1.69
N ASP A 27 4.82 -14.74 -1.21
CA ASP A 27 3.58 -13.93 -1.31
C ASP A 27 3.77 -12.54 -0.72
N GLU A 28 4.37 -12.46 0.47
CA GLU A 28 4.64 -11.18 1.13
C GLU A 28 5.68 -10.33 0.36
N ALA A 29 6.70 -10.95 -0.23
CA ALA A 29 7.67 -10.26 -1.06
C ALA A 29 7.03 -9.70 -2.35
N ILE A 30 6.15 -10.46 -2.99
CA ILE A 30 5.37 -9.98 -4.15
C ILE A 30 4.46 -8.83 -3.73
N ALA A 31 3.75 -8.95 -2.61
CA ALA A 31 2.89 -7.89 -2.09
C ALA A 31 3.68 -6.61 -1.77
N ARG A 32 4.87 -6.72 -1.16
CA ARG A 32 5.78 -5.59 -0.91
C ARG A 32 6.18 -4.90 -2.21
N ALA A 33 6.58 -5.66 -3.22
CA ALA A 33 6.95 -5.11 -4.54
C ALA A 33 5.75 -4.40 -5.20
N ALA A 34 4.57 -5.01 -5.15
CA ALA A 34 3.34 -4.45 -5.70
C ALA A 34 2.94 -3.14 -5.01
N VAL A 35 2.98 -3.08 -3.68
CA VAL A 35 2.71 -1.86 -2.90
C VAL A 35 3.71 -0.76 -3.23
N GLY A 36 5.01 -1.08 -3.27
CA GLY A 36 6.04 -0.12 -3.62
C GLY A 36 5.85 0.45 -5.03
N LEU A 37 5.52 -0.39 -6.01
CA LEU A 37 5.20 0.05 -7.36
C LEU A 37 3.94 0.93 -7.39
N ALA A 38 2.88 0.51 -6.71
CA ALA A 38 1.62 1.24 -6.66
C ALA A 38 1.80 2.64 -6.05
N LEU A 39 2.54 2.75 -4.93
CA LEU A 39 2.78 4.04 -4.29
C LEU A 39 3.64 4.94 -5.19
N ARG A 40 4.72 4.42 -5.79
CA ARG A 40 5.57 5.18 -6.73
C ARG A 40 4.83 5.65 -7.98
N ARG A 41 3.84 4.89 -8.46
CA ARG A 41 2.99 5.30 -9.60
C ARG A 41 2.16 6.55 -9.30
N HIS A 42 1.80 6.77 -8.04
CA HIS A 42 0.99 7.92 -7.63
C HIS A 42 1.81 9.03 -6.97
N ALA A 43 2.99 8.71 -6.43
CA ALA A 43 3.87 9.67 -5.79
C ALA A 43 4.68 10.47 -6.81
N GLY A 44 4.81 11.75 -6.51
CA GLY A 44 5.76 12.63 -7.17
C GLY A 44 7.20 12.37 -6.73
N ARG A 45 8.13 13.14 -7.31
CA ARG A 45 9.55 13.14 -6.93
C ARG A 45 10.03 14.54 -6.58
N SER A 46 10.99 14.62 -5.68
CA SER A 46 11.70 15.82 -5.26
C SER A 46 13.19 15.59 -5.48
N ARG A 47 13.83 16.39 -6.32
CA ARG A 47 15.27 16.30 -6.60
C ARG A 47 15.93 17.66 -6.42
N VAL A 48 17.17 17.64 -5.95
CA VAL A 48 18.00 18.84 -5.91
C VAL A 48 18.69 18.97 -7.26
N VAL A 49 18.44 20.08 -7.95
CA VAL A 49 19.11 20.45 -9.19
C VAL A 49 20.06 21.62 -8.91
N VAL A 50 21.20 21.65 -9.60
CA VAL A 50 22.15 22.76 -9.51
C VAL A 50 21.91 23.67 -10.71
N SER A 51 21.56 24.92 -10.45
CA SER A 51 21.47 25.99 -11.45
C SER A 51 22.60 27.01 -11.25
N PRO A 52 22.83 27.92 -12.21
CA PRO A 52 23.81 29.00 -12.07
C PRO A 52 23.59 29.87 -10.81
N GLU A 53 22.35 29.95 -10.32
CA GLU A 53 21.94 30.72 -9.14
C GLU A 53 22.05 29.92 -7.83
N GLY A 54 22.38 28.62 -7.88
CA GLY A 54 22.59 27.77 -6.72
C GLY A 54 21.82 26.45 -6.75
N ARG A 55 21.62 25.83 -5.58
CA ARG A 55 20.88 24.56 -5.44
C ARG A 55 19.39 24.85 -5.32
N VAL A 56 18.60 24.33 -6.25
CA VAL A 56 17.14 24.46 -6.27
C VAL A 56 16.50 23.08 -6.08
N VAL A 57 15.39 23.01 -5.35
CA VAL A 57 14.61 21.78 -5.20
C VAL A 57 13.50 21.77 -6.25
N GLU A 58 13.59 20.86 -7.21
CA GLU A 58 12.55 20.64 -8.21
C GLU A 58 11.62 19.52 -7.74
N ARG A 59 10.31 19.77 -7.78
CA ARG A 59 9.27 18.80 -7.42
C ARG A 59 8.36 18.53 -8.61
N THR A 60 8.06 17.26 -8.85
CA THR A 60 7.13 16.80 -9.89
C THR A 60 6.10 15.86 -9.28
N GLY A 61 4.93 15.74 -9.90
CA GLY A 61 3.87 14.81 -9.48
C GLY A 61 3.19 15.19 -8.16
N LYS A 62 2.43 14.24 -7.58
CA LYS A 62 1.65 14.46 -6.36
C LYS A 62 2.53 14.35 -5.12
N ASP A 63 2.38 15.28 -4.19
CA ASP A 63 3.00 15.19 -2.88
C ASP A 63 2.12 14.35 -1.94
N LEU A 64 2.53 13.11 -1.66
CA LEU A 64 1.80 12.23 -0.75
C LEU A 64 2.30 12.31 0.70
N ARG A 65 3.26 13.18 1.03
CA ARG A 65 3.87 13.23 2.36
C ARG A 65 2.88 13.51 3.49
N GLN A 66 1.76 14.18 3.18
CA GLN A 66 0.67 14.49 4.11
C GLN A 66 -0.47 13.46 4.09
N VAL A 67 -0.31 12.33 3.40
CA VAL A 67 -1.27 11.23 3.50
C VAL A 67 -1.12 10.55 4.85
N HIS A 68 -2.14 10.69 5.70
CA HIS A 68 -2.13 10.17 7.07
C HIS A 68 -2.75 8.77 7.20
N LEU A 69 -3.47 8.28 6.19
CA LEU A 69 -4.12 6.97 6.21
C LEU A 69 -3.80 6.21 4.92
N LEU A 70 -3.25 5.01 5.07
CA LEU A 70 -3.09 4.04 4.00
C LEU A 70 -3.97 2.83 4.28
N ILE A 71 -4.90 2.55 3.37
CA ILE A 71 -5.77 1.38 3.46
C ILE A 71 -5.26 0.34 2.47
N GLY A 72 -4.72 -0.75 2.99
CA GLY A 72 -4.38 -1.93 2.22
C GLY A 72 -5.59 -2.85 2.09
N SER A 73 -5.82 -3.40 0.90
CA SER A 73 -6.89 -4.38 0.64
C SER A 73 -6.36 -5.54 -0.20
N GLY A 74 -7.09 -6.64 -0.24
CA GLY A 74 -6.75 -7.84 -1.00
C GLY A 74 -6.25 -9.02 -0.16
N GLY A 75 -6.17 -10.19 -0.80
CA GLY A 75 -5.94 -11.48 -0.15
C GLY A 75 -4.63 -11.58 0.64
N ALA A 76 -3.51 -11.14 0.07
CA ALA A 76 -2.19 -11.22 0.71
C ALA A 76 -2.10 -10.42 2.03
N LEU A 77 -2.82 -9.30 2.14
CA LEU A 77 -2.86 -8.48 3.36
C LEU A 77 -3.90 -8.99 4.36
N ARG A 78 -5.06 -9.42 3.86
CA ARG A 78 -6.17 -9.90 4.70
C ARG A 78 -5.84 -11.22 5.38
N ASN A 79 -5.30 -12.16 4.60
CA ASN A 79 -5.03 -13.54 5.03
C ASN A 79 -3.55 -13.75 5.41
N GLY A 80 -2.73 -12.70 5.34
CA GLY A 80 -1.33 -12.78 5.71
C GLY A 80 -1.11 -12.96 7.21
N ARG A 81 0.07 -13.44 7.56
CA ARG A 81 0.49 -13.71 8.94
C ARG A 81 0.46 -12.45 9.81
N PRO A 82 0.38 -12.57 11.15
CA PRO A 82 0.51 -11.43 12.05
C PRO A 82 1.71 -10.54 11.67
N GLY A 83 1.48 -9.22 11.62
CA GLY A 83 2.49 -8.24 11.19
C GLY A 83 2.68 -8.06 9.68
N VAL A 84 1.92 -8.75 8.82
CA VAL A 84 2.06 -8.67 7.35
C VAL A 84 1.99 -7.24 6.82
N ALA A 85 1.08 -6.41 7.34
CA ALA A 85 0.95 -5.03 6.90
C ALA A 85 2.24 -4.22 7.15
N GLY A 86 2.90 -4.41 8.29
CA GLY A 86 4.21 -3.80 8.54
C GLY A 86 5.23 -4.25 7.50
N ARG A 87 5.42 -5.57 7.37
CA ARG A 87 6.40 -6.16 6.44
C ARG A 87 6.18 -5.80 4.97
N VAL A 88 4.94 -5.54 4.55
CA VAL A 88 4.59 -5.16 3.17
C VAL A 88 4.77 -3.67 2.91
N PHE A 89 4.37 -2.80 3.85
CA PHE A 89 4.35 -1.34 3.61
C PHE A 89 5.62 -0.62 4.06
N GLU A 90 6.36 -1.14 5.05
CA GLU A 90 7.48 -0.45 5.72
C GLU A 90 8.53 0.09 4.74
N ALA A 91 8.90 -0.69 3.71
CA ALA A 91 9.90 -0.28 2.73
C ALA A 91 9.42 0.81 1.73
N SER A 92 8.15 1.22 1.79
CA SER A 92 7.52 2.15 0.85
C SER A 92 6.81 3.33 1.52
N ILE A 93 7.06 3.54 2.81
CA ILE A 93 6.58 4.68 3.59
C ILE A 93 7.77 5.37 4.27
N GLY A 94 7.61 6.62 4.68
CA GLY A 94 8.70 7.40 5.26
C GLY A 94 9.61 8.02 4.21
N GLU A 95 10.85 8.28 4.61
CA GLU A 95 11.89 8.81 3.72
C GLU A 95 12.55 7.64 2.98
N VAL A 96 12.22 7.50 1.70
CA VAL A 96 12.76 6.45 0.81
C VAL A 96 13.68 7.09 -0.21
N GLU A 97 14.79 6.41 -0.52
CA GLU A 97 15.74 6.85 -1.54
C GLU A 97 15.10 7.12 -2.91
N GLY A 98 15.73 7.98 -3.70
CA GLY A 98 15.23 8.38 -5.02
C GLY A 98 14.31 9.60 -5.00
N GLY A 99 14.17 10.25 -3.85
CA GLY A 99 13.44 11.52 -3.72
C GLY A 99 11.93 11.37 -3.87
N TRP A 100 11.38 10.18 -3.60
CA TRP A 100 9.94 9.98 -3.71
C TRP A 100 9.17 10.76 -2.66
N GLN A 101 8.07 11.39 -3.06
CA GLN A 101 7.18 12.13 -2.16
C GLN A 101 6.12 11.18 -1.58
N LEU A 102 6.56 10.14 -0.86
CA LEU A 102 5.73 9.09 -0.27
C LEU A 102 5.10 9.54 1.07
N PRO A 103 4.04 8.87 1.54
CA PRO A 103 3.48 9.11 2.87
C PRO A 103 4.54 8.98 3.97
N ARG A 104 4.72 10.01 4.79
CA ARG A 104 5.82 10.06 5.78
C ARG A 104 5.55 9.21 7.02
N ALA A 105 4.37 9.36 7.61
CA ALA A 105 3.96 8.66 8.81
C ALA A 105 2.48 8.28 8.71
N PRO A 106 2.09 7.48 7.70
CA PRO A 106 0.71 7.07 7.57
C PRO A 106 0.37 6.04 8.65
N ARG A 107 -0.85 6.10 9.17
CA ARG A 107 -1.47 4.95 9.79
C ARG A 107 -1.84 3.95 8.68
N VAL A 108 -1.27 2.75 8.76
CA VAL A 108 -1.61 1.66 7.84
C VAL A 108 -2.73 0.81 8.46
N VAL A 109 -3.81 0.60 7.71
CA VAL A 109 -4.92 -0.29 8.08
C VAL A 109 -5.17 -1.29 6.96
N VAL A 110 -5.71 -2.46 7.29
CA VAL A 110 -6.09 -3.47 6.31
C VAL A 110 -7.62 -3.60 6.30
N ASP A 111 -8.21 -3.45 5.12
CA ASP A 111 -9.63 -3.71 4.89
C ASP A 111 -9.91 -5.22 4.90
N ARG A 112 -9.99 -5.79 6.10
CA ARG A 112 -10.22 -7.24 6.28
C ARG A 112 -11.65 -7.66 5.96
N ALA A 113 -12.60 -6.76 6.07
CA ALA A 113 -14.02 -7.04 5.88
C ALA A 113 -14.54 -6.59 4.49
N TYR A 114 -13.65 -6.15 3.59
CA TYR A 114 -13.98 -5.58 2.28
C TYR A 114 -15.01 -4.45 2.34
N VAL A 115 -14.99 -3.70 3.45
CA VAL A 115 -15.99 -2.66 3.71
C VAL A 115 -15.76 -1.44 2.83
N LEU A 116 -14.55 -1.21 2.32
CA LEU A 116 -14.27 -0.07 1.45
C LEU A 116 -15.04 -0.18 0.11
N ALA A 117 -15.11 -1.39 -0.46
CA ALA A 117 -15.87 -1.64 -1.68
C ALA A 117 -17.38 -1.42 -1.44
N ALA A 118 -17.92 -1.99 -0.36
CA ALA A 118 -19.31 -1.81 0.00
C ALA A 118 -19.66 -0.34 0.33
N ALA A 119 -18.77 0.38 1.03
CA ALA A 119 -18.94 1.80 1.31
C ALA A 119 -19.00 2.62 0.02
N GLY A 120 -18.14 2.31 -0.97
CA GLY A 120 -18.17 2.96 -2.28
C GLY A 120 -19.50 2.77 -3.02
N LEU A 121 -20.05 1.55 -3.02
CA LEU A 121 -21.36 1.26 -3.63
C LEU A 121 -22.52 2.00 -2.97
N LEU A 122 -22.40 2.28 -1.67
CA LEU A 122 -23.43 2.96 -0.87
C LEU A 122 -23.29 4.48 -0.87
N ALA A 123 -22.17 5.04 -1.32
CA ALA A 123 -21.82 6.44 -1.09
C ALA A 123 -22.85 7.44 -1.65
N ASP A 124 -23.41 7.15 -2.82
CA ASP A 124 -24.34 8.06 -3.49
C ASP A 124 -25.78 7.93 -2.95
N LEU A 125 -26.24 6.71 -2.68
CA LEU A 125 -27.62 6.44 -2.27
C LEU A 125 -27.83 6.55 -0.74
N HIS A 126 -26.80 6.20 0.03
CA HIS A 126 -26.83 6.11 1.48
C HIS A 126 -25.53 6.66 2.10
N PRO A 127 -25.23 7.96 1.93
CA PRO A 127 -23.96 8.56 2.35
C PRO A 127 -23.65 8.36 3.84
N ASP A 128 -24.66 8.45 4.71
CA ASP A 128 -24.46 8.24 6.15
C ASP A 128 -24.10 6.79 6.49
N VAL A 129 -24.67 5.83 5.77
CA VAL A 129 -24.37 4.40 5.95
C VAL A 129 -22.96 4.11 5.45
N ALA A 130 -22.62 4.61 4.26
CA ALA A 130 -21.29 4.49 3.68
C ALA A 130 -20.21 5.08 4.60
N HIS A 131 -20.47 6.27 5.17
CA HIS A 131 -19.56 6.92 6.10
C HIS A 131 -19.34 6.08 7.36
N ARG A 132 -20.42 5.61 8.02
CA ARG A 132 -20.30 4.76 9.21
C ARG A 132 -19.57 3.46 8.91
N LEU A 133 -19.84 2.84 7.76
CA LEU A 133 -19.17 1.63 7.32
C LEU A 133 -17.67 1.86 7.11
N ALA A 134 -17.29 2.92 6.37
CA ALA A 134 -15.89 3.28 6.17
C ALA A 134 -15.18 3.64 7.48
N ALA A 135 -15.87 4.28 8.43
CA ALA A 135 -15.31 4.61 9.74
C ALA A 135 -14.86 3.37 10.54
N THR A 136 -15.45 2.20 10.29
CA THR A 136 -15.00 0.93 10.91
C THR A 136 -13.56 0.54 10.52
N LEU A 137 -13.05 1.01 9.37
CA LEU A 137 -11.65 0.82 8.97
C LEU A 137 -10.67 1.64 9.81
N ALA A 138 -11.13 2.80 10.28
CA ALA A 138 -10.34 3.73 11.08
C ALA A 138 -10.48 3.48 12.58
N ALA A 139 -11.41 2.64 13.01
CA ALA A 139 -11.49 2.20 14.41
C ALA A 139 -10.24 1.39 14.78
N PRO A 140 -9.66 1.57 15.98
CA PRO A 140 -8.64 0.65 16.46
C PRO A 140 -9.25 -0.77 16.56
N SER A 141 -8.51 -1.80 16.11
CA SER A 141 -8.92 -3.19 16.36
C SER A 141 -9.11 -3.37 17.87
N PRO A 142 -10.22 -3.99 18.33
CA PRO A 142 -10.30 -4.44 19.71
C PRO A 142 -9.11 -5.34 19.99
N ARG A 143 -8.42 -5.06 21.11
CA ARG A 143 -7.29 -5.86 21.60
C ARG A 143 -7.74 -7.25 21.99
#